data_AF-A0A1F2YDC5-F1
#
_entry.id   AF-A0A1F2YDC5-F1
#
_cell.length_a   1.000
_cell.length_b   1.000
_cell.length_c   1.000
_cell.angle_alpha   90.00
_cell.angle_beta   90.00
_cell.angle_gamma   90.00
#
_symmetry.space_group_name_H-M   'P 1'
#
loop_
_entity.id
_entity.type
_entity.pdbx_description
1 polymer ?
#
loop_
_entity_poly.entity_id
_entity_poly.type
_entity_poly.pdbx_seq_one_letter_code
_entity_poly.pdbx_strand_id
1 'polypeptide(L)'
;MIWRIVLVLAVLTIVVTVPIQYKALNKIAFGRSMFISFMSIIMGLIVAMIPNIPATILATVLFLLGFGMLIFMAVKSVQRMRSVRK
;
A
#
# COMPACT_ATOMS: atom_id res chain seq x y z
N MET A 1 -2.01 -5.98 -22.08
CA MET A 1 -3.27 -6.23 -21.33
C MET A 1 -3.04 -6.39 -19.83
N ILE A 2 -2.10 -7.25 -19.38
CA ILE A 2 -1.77 -7.50 -17.97
C ILE A 2 -1.46 -6.23 -17.16
N TRP A 3 -0.66 -5.31 -17.72
CA TRP A 3 -0.32 -4.04 -17.05
C TRP A 3 -1.55 -3.20 -16.68
N ARG A 4 -2.60 -3.19 -17.51
CA ARG A 4 -3.83 -2.45 -17.20
C ARG A 4 -4.56 -3.07 -16.00
N ILE A 5 -4.57 -4.40 -15.89
CA ILE A 5 -5.20 -5.13 -14.79
C ILE A 5 -4.47 -4.84 -13.48
N VAL A 6 -3.14 -4.85 -13.49
CA VAL A 6 -2.32 -4.53 -12.31
C VAL A 6 -2.56 -3.10 -11.84
N LEU A 7 -2.64 -2.14 -12.77
CA LEU A 7 -2.95 -0.74 -12.46
C LEU A 7 -4.34 -0.59 -11.84
N VAL A 8 -5.35 -1.25 -12.41
CA VAL A 8 -6.73 -1.22 -11.89
C VAL A 8 -6.79 -1.85 -10.49
N LEU A 9 -6.12 -2.98 -10.26
CA LEU A 9 -6.03 -3.62 -8.95
C LEU A 9 -5.33 -2.73 -7.92
N ALA A 10 -4.23 -2.06 -8.31
CA ALA A 10 -3.53 -1.12 -7.45
C ALA A 10 -4.44 0.06 -7.05
N VAL A 11 -5.13 0.65 -8.01
CA VAL A 11 -6.07 1.76 -7.77
C VAL A 11 -7.24 1.31 -6.89
N LEU A 12 -7.85 0.16 -7.17
CA LEU A 12 -8.92 -0.39 -6.33
C LEU A 12 -8.45 -0.63 -4.89
N THR A 13 -7.24 -1.17 -4.73
CA THR A 13 -6.66 -1.40 -3.40
C THR A 13 -6.51 -0.09 -2.64
N ILE A 14 -6.01 0.97 -3.28
CA ILE A 14 -5.88 2.29 -2.67
C ILE A 14 -7.26 2.85 -2.29
N VAL A 15 -8.21 2.85 -3.23
CA VAL A 15 -9.56 3.42 -3.02
C VAL A 15 -10.31 2.74 -1.88
N VAL A 16 -10.13 1.43 -1.69
CA VAL A 16 -10.79 0.67 -0.61
C VAL A 16 -10.05 0.81 0.72
N THR A 17 -8.71 0.72 0.72
CA THR A 17 -7.91 0.71 1.96
C THR A 17 -7.84 2.09 2.62
N VAL A 18 -7.80 3.17 1.82
CA VAL A 18 -7.68 4.54 2.31
C VAL A 18 -8.81 4.99 3.25
N PRO A 19 -10.10 4.89 2.86
CA PRO A 19 -11.20 5.35 3.71
C PRO A 19 -11.37 4.48 4.97
N ILE A 20 -11.04 3.19 4.88
CA ILE A 20 -11.07 2.27 6.03
C ILE A 20 -10.02 2.66 7.07
N GLN A 21 -8.80 2.93 6.62
CA GLN A 21 -7.71 3.35 7.50
C GLN A 21 -7.98 4.75 8.09
N TYR A 22 -8.57 5.67 7.33
CA TYR A 22 -8.91 7.02 7.80
C TYR A 22 -9.90 7.00 8.98
N LYS A 23 -10.85 6.06 8.97
CA LYS A 23 -11.85 5.92 10.05
C LYS A 23 -11.31 5.29 11.33
N ALA A 24 -10.26 4.46 11.26
CA ALA A 24 -9.81 3.67 12.42
C ALA A 24 -8.53 4.18 13.10
N LEU A 25 -7.75 5.01 12.42
CA LEU A 25 -6.47 5.52 12.91
C LEU A 25 -6.61 7.00 13.30
N ASN A 26 -5.87 7.39 14.34
CA ASN A 26 -5.67 8.81 14.62
C ASN A 26 -5.05 9.47 13.37
N LYS A 27 -5.57 10.65 12.97
CA LYS A 27 -5.18 11.36 11.73
C LYS A 27 -3.66 11.43 11.52
N ILE A 28 -2.89 11.58 12.60
CA ILE A 28 -1.43 11.65 12.60
C ILE A 28 -0.77 10.28 12.31
N ALA A 29 -1.26 9.20 12.92
CA ALA A 29 -0.74 7.85 12.71
C ALA A 29 -1.08 7.32 11.31
N PHE A 30 -2.29 7.62 10.84
CA PHE A 30 -2.76 7.35 9.48
C PHE A 30 -1.86 8.00 8.41
N GLY A 31 -1.55 9.30 8.58
CA GLY A 31 -0.74 10.04 7.63
C GLY A 31 0.66 9.45 7.48
N ARG A 32 1.34 9.13 8.59
CA ARG A 32 2.70 8.55 8.56
C ARG A 32 2.72 7.18 7.90
N SER A 33 1.73 6.34 8.22
CA SER A 33 1.69 4.96 7.74
C SER A 33 1.36 4.88 6.25
N MET A 34 0.44 5.72 5.77
CA MET A 34 0.21 5.88 4.34
C MET A 34 1.41 6.45 3.62
N PHE A 35 2.03 7.48 4.18
CA PHE A 35 3.18 8.13 3.56
C PHE A 35 4.30 7.11 3.31
N ILE A 36 4.60 6.25 4.28
CA ILE A 36 5.63 5.20 4.13
C ILE A 36 5.25 4.20 3.02
N SER A 37 4.01 3.71 3.00
CA SER A 37 3.56 2.76 1.98
C SER A 37 3.52 3.37 0.57
N PHE A 38 3.13 4.63 0.43
CA PHE A 38 3.18 5.33 -0.86
C PHE A 38 4.61 5.60 -1.30
N MET A 39 5.49 6.00 -0.38
CA MET A 39 6.90 6.22 -0.69
C MET A 39 7.60 4.93 -1.13
N SER A 40 7.28 3.77 -0.54
CA SER A 40 7.84 2.51 -1.02
C SER A 40 7.34 2.13 -2.41
N ILE A 41 6.08 2.42 -2.76
CA ILE A 41 5.53 2.20 -4.11
C ILE A 41 6.20 3.15 -5.12
N ILE A 42 6.33 4.44 -4.80
CA ILE A 42 7.00 5.42 -5.65
C ILE A 42 8.47 5.02 -5.86
N MET A 43 9.16 4.63 -4.79
CA MET A 43 10.55 4.22 -4.89
C MET A 43 10.72 2.93 -5.69
N GLY A 44 9.81 1.96 -5.53
CA GLY A 44 9.77 0.77 -6.37
C GLY A 44 9.60 1.11 -7.85
N LEU A 45 8.78 2.11 -8.18
CA LEU A 45 8.54 2.57 -9.54
C LEU A 45 9.78 3.26 -10.13
N ILE A 46 10.44 4.13 -9.37
CA ILE A 46 11.69 4.78 -9.77
C ILE A 46 12.78 3.73 -10.03
N VAL A 47 12.94 2.78 -9.10
CA VAL A 47 13.95 1.71 -9.22
C VAL A 47 13.65 0.80 -10.42
N ALA A 48 12.38 0.54 -10.74
CA ALA A 48 11.99 -0.26 -11.89
C ALA A 48 12.36 0.39 -13.25
N MET A 49 12.64 1.70 -13.29
CA MET A 49 13.10 2.37 -14.52
C MET A 49 14.56 2.08 -14.84
N ILE A 50 15.32 1.53 -13.90
CA ILE A 50 16.73 1.17 -14.11
C ILE A 50 16.78 -0.21 -14.78
N PRO A 51 17.35 -0.35 -16.00
CA PRO A 51 17.37 -1.60 -16.74
C PRO A 51 18.47 -2.55 -16.23
N ASN A 52 18.42 -2.89 -14.94
CA ASN A 52 19.34 -3.81 -14.27
C ASN A 52 18.56 -4.89 -13.52
N ILE A 53 18.99 -6.15 -13.65
CA ILE A 53 18.41 -7.31 -12.94
C ILE A 53 18.27 -7.06 -11.42
N PRO A 54 19.30 -6.58 -10.68
CA PRO A 54 19.14 -6.31 -9.25
C PRO A 54 18.14 -5.20 -8.95
N ALA A 55 18.01 -4.20 -9.83
CA ALA A 55 17.02 -3.14 -9.68
C ALA A 55 15.59 -3.68 -9.83
N THR A 56 15.35 -4.59 -10.79
CA THR A 56 14.04 -5.24 -10.97
C THR A 56 13.63 -6.04 -9.73
N ILE A 57 14.57 -6.77 -9.13
CA ILE A 57 14.31 -7.53 -7.89
C ILE A 57 13.96 -6.57 -6.75
N LEU A 58 14.75 -5.50 -6.57
CA LEU A 58 14.53 -4.51 -5.53
C LEU A 58 13.17 -3.79 -5.71
N ALA A 59 12.83 -3.42 -6.94
CA ALA A 59 11.53 -2.83 -7.28
C ALA A 59 10.37 -3.76 -6.91
N THR A 60 10.49 -5.05 -7.23
CA THR A 60 9.46 -6.06 -6.92
C THR A 60 9.25 -6.18 -5.40
N VAL A 61 10.32 -6.21 -4.62
CA VAL A 61 10.26 -6.23 -3.14
C VAL A 61 9.61 -4.97 -2.59
N LEU A 62 9.97 -3.79 -3.11
CA LEU A 62 9.40 -2.51 -2.70
C LEU A 62 7.90 -2.41 -2.99
N PHE A 63 7.46 -2.92 -4.15
CA PHE A 63 6.04 -3.00 -4.47
C PHE A 63 5.30 -3.96 -3.55
N LEU A 64 5.84 -5.16 -3.32
CA LEU A 64 5.25 -6.15 -2.41
C LEU A 64 5.11 -5.60 -0.98
N LEU A 65 6.14 -4.92 -0.47
CA LEU A 65 6.10 -4.30 0.86
C LEU A 65 5.09 -3.15 0.93
N GLY A 66 5.03 -2.29 -0.10
CA GLY A 66 4.10 -1.17 -0.15
C GLY A 66 2.64 -1.59 -0.15
N PHE A 67 2.26 -2.46 -1.10
CA PHE A 67 0.90 -2.99 -1.19
C PHE A 67 0.58 -3.93 -0.03
N GLY A 68 1.53 -4.76 0.40
CA GLY A 68 1.37 -5.65 1.54
C GLY A 68 1.07 -4.88 2.83
N MET A 69 1.80 -3.79 3.08
CA MET A 69 1.55 -2.92 4.24
C MET A 69 0.19 -2.24 4.18
N LEU A 70 -0.24 -1.75 3.01
CA LEU A 70 -1.58 -1.16 2.83
C LEU A 70 -2.68 -2.16 3.18
N ILE A 71 -2.58 -3.38 2.67
CA ILE A 71 -3.56 -4.44 2.92
C ILE A 71 -3.53 -4.85 4.40
N PHE A 72 -2.35 -5.10 4.96
CA PHE A 72 -2.19 -5.50 6.36
C PHE A 72 -2.77 -4.46 7.32
N MET A 73 -2.47 -3.18 7.10
CA MET A 73 -3.03 -2.09 7.92
C MET A 73 -4.54 -1.94 7.74
N ALA A 74 -5.07 -2.14 6.54
CA ALA A 74 -6.52 -2.13 6.32
C ALA A 74 -7.20 -3.26 7.09
N VAL A 75 -6.65 -4.48 7.07
CA VAL A 75 -7.19 -5.62 7.84
C VAL A 75 -7.15 -5.33 9.35
N LYS A 76 -6.00 -4.86 9.88
CA LYS A 76 -5.90 -4.51 11.31
C LYS A 76 -6.82 -3.36 11.70
N SER A 77 -6.98 -2.37 10.83
CA SER A 77 -7.92 -1.26 11.00
C SER A 77 -9.37 -1.75 11.14
N VAL A 78 -9.81 -2.66 10.25
CA VAL A 78 -11.14 -3.29 10.33
C VAL A 78 -11.30 -4.11 11.61
N GLN A 79 -10.29 -4.90 11.99
CA GLN A 79 -10.31 -5.68 13.23
C GLN A 79 -10.46 -4.78 14.47
N ARG A 80 -9.70 -3.66 14.52
CA ARG A 80 -9.81 -2.67 15.60
C ARG A 80 -11.20 -2.04 15.67
N MET A 81 -11.75 -1.61 14.54
CA MET A 81 -13.10 -1.04 14.50
C MET A 81 -14.18 -2.04 14.96
N ARG A 82 -14.03 -3.33 14.64
CA ARG A 82 -14.94 -4.38 15.12
C ARG A 82 -14.78 -4.65 16.61
N SER A 83 -13.55 -4.60 17.14
CA SER A 83 -13.26 -4.79 18.56
C SER A 83 -13.77 -3.65 19.44
N VAL A 84 -13.74 -2.41 18.94
CA VAL A 84 -14.24 -1.22 19.68
C VAL A 84 -15.77 -1.12 19.65
N ARG A 85 -16.41 -1.78 18.68
CA ARG A 85 -17.88 -1.78 18.52
C ARG A 85 -18.58 -2.91 19.29
N LYS A 86 -17.83 -3.86 19.85
CA LYS A 86 -18.33 -4.83 20.84
C LYS A 86 -18.21 -4.23 22.23
#